data_AF-A0A845Z167-F1
#
_entry.id   AF-A0A845Z167-F1
#
_cell.length_a   1.000
_cell.length_b   1.000
_cell.length_c   1.000
_cell.angle_alpha   90.00
_cell.angle_beta   90.00
_cell.angle_gamma   90.00
#
_symmetry.space_group_name_H-M   'P 1'
#
loop_
_entity.id
_entity.type
_entity.pdbx_description
1 polymer ?
#
loop_
_entity_poly.entity_id
_entity_poly.type
_entity_poly.pdbx_seq_one_letter_code
_entity_poly.pdbx_strand_id
1 'polypeptide(L)'
;MPPRWPRKPDRNDPEFRKLDDRMNFAIHVAIFAASNSGIWFFRNLTAATWPWTIWVTGVWVSLLLVHGIYIFALADYATISTDN
;
A
#
# COMPACT_ATOMS: atom_id res chain seq x y z
N MET A 1 16.35 4.89 22.21
CA MET A 1 16.44 5.91 21.13
C MET A 1 15.61 5.41 19.96
N PRO A 2 14.89 6.26 19.21
CA PRO A 2 14.23 5.82 17.99
C PRO A 2 15.28 5.22 17.03
N PRO A 3 15.01 4.06 16.39
CA PRO A 3 15.89 3.54 15.36
C PRO A 3 16.12 4.60 14.28
N ARG A 4 17.38 4.89 13.97
CA ARG A 4 17.74 5.85 12.90
C ARG A 4 18.26 5.08 11.71
N TRP A 5 17.90 5.53 10.50
CA TRP A 5 18.55 5.01 9.30
C TRP A 5 20.04 5.37 9.37
N PRO A 6 20.97 4.39 9.25
CA PRO A 6 22.38 4.61 9.56
C PRO A 6 23.12 5.43 8.51
N ARG A 7 22.54 5.59 7.31
CA ARG A 7 23.13 6.33 6.18
C ARG A 7 22.08 7.24 5.52
N LYS A 8 22.48 8.02 4.51
CA LYS A 8 21.51 8.76 3.68
C LYS A 8 20.65 7.73 2.92
N PRO A 9 19.31 7.83 2.97
CA PRO A 9 18.45 6.97 2.17
C PRO A 9 18.74 7.14 0.67
N ASP A 10 18.94 6.03 -0.03
CA ASP A 10 19.14 5.96 -1.47
C ASP A 10 18.31 4.80 -2.02
N ARG A 11 17.61 5.00 -3.14
CA ARG A 11 16.78 3.96 -3.75
C ARG A 11 17.60 2.80 -4.33
N ASN A 12 18.92 2.95 -4.48
CA ASN A 12 19.79 1.80 -4.80
C ASN A 12 19.95 0.83 -3.61
N ASP A 13 19.62 1.25 -2.39
CA ASP A 13 19.69 0.42 -1.20
C ASP A 13 18.47 -0.53 -1.11
N PRO A 14 18.66 -1.86 -1.17
CA PRO A 14 17.57 -2.81 -1.14
C PRO A 14 16.73 -2.74 0.15
N GLU A 15 17.37 -2.51 1.30
CA GLU A 15 16.65 -2.38 2.57
C GLU A 15 15.79 -1.11 2.60
N PHE A 16 16.28 -0.03 1.99
CA PHE A 16 15.51 1.21 1.86
C PHE A 16 14.32 1.03 0.91
N ARG A 17 14.51 0.41 -0.27
CA ARG A 17 13.42 0.12 -1.21
C ARG A 17 12.31 -0.68 -0.55
N LYS A 18 12.67 -1.74 0.17
CA LYS A 18 11.72 -2.60 0.87
C LYS A 18 10.89 -1.84 1.91
N LEU A 19 11.51 -0.94 2.67
CA LEU A 19 10.80 -0.09 3.62
C LEU A 19 9.89 0.92 2.91
N ASP A 20 10.41 1.60 1.89
CA ASP A 20 9.70 2.62 1.10
C ASP A 20 8.46 2.02 0.44
N ASP A 21 8.59 0.88 -0.23
CA ASP A 21 7.48 0.19 -0.90
C ASP A 21 6.39 -0.21 0.11
N ARG A 22 6.78 -0.77 1.27
CA ARG A 22 5.82 -1.12 2.34
C ARG A 22 5.11 0.09 2.93
N MET A 23 5.81 1.20 3.12
CA MET A 23 5.22 2.45 3.61
C MET A 23 4.24 3.02 2.58
N ASN A 24 4.63 3.02 1.31
CA ASN A 24 3.76 3.46 0.22
C ASN A 24 2.48 2.61 0.15
N PHE A 25 2.61 1.28 0.29
CA PHE A 25 1.45 0.39 0.39
C PHE A 25 0.56 0.71 1.59
N ALA A 26 1.14 0.92 2.77
CA ALA A 26 0.37 1.29 3.96
C ALA A 26 -0.42 2.60 3.76
N ILE A 27 0.15 3.58 3.07
CA ILE A 27 -0.56 4.82 2.71
C ILE A 27 -1.74 4.52 1.77
N HIS A 28 -1.57 3.67 0.76
CA HIS A 28 -2.68 3.28 -0.12
C HIS A 28 -3.81 2.58 0.65
N VAL A 29 -3.47 1.70 1.61
CA VAL A 29 -4.45 1.05 2.49
C VAL A 29 -5.17 2.09 3.36
N ALA A 30 -4.45 3.06 3.91
CA ALA A 30 -5.04 4.12 4.73
C ALA A 30 -6.02 5.00 3.92
N ILE A 31 -5.64 5.39 2.70
CA ILE A 31 -6.51 6.16 1.80
C ILE A 31 -7.75 5.35 1.44
N PHE A 32 -7.58 4.08 1.04
CA PHE A 32 -8.70 3.20 0.76
C PHE A 32 -9.67 3.11 1.95
N ALA A 33 -9.14 2.89 3.16
CA ALA A 33 -9.95 2.77 4.36
C ALA A 33 -10.70 4.08 4.66
N ALA A 34 -10.02 5.23 4.65
CA ALA A 34 -10.62 6.53 4.91
C ALA A 34 -11.70 6.90 3.89
N SER A 35 -11.43 6.72 2.60
CA SER A 35 -12.38 7.05 1.53
C SER A 35 -13.57 6.09 1.51
N ASN A 36 -13.36 4.77 1.56
CA ASN A 36 -14.45 3.82 1.48
C ASN A 36 -15.30 3.83 2.75
N SER A 37 -14.71 3.97 3.94
CA SER A 37 -15.49 4.11 5.17
C SER A 37 -16.40 5.35 5.13
N GLY A 38 -15.89 6.49 4.65
CA GLY A 38 -16.70 7.70 4.46
C GLY A 38 -17.86 7.48 3.48
N ILE A 39 -17.58 6.93 2.29
CA ILE A 39 -18.63 6.65 1.29
C ILE A 39 -19.71 5.74 1.87
N TRP A 40 -19.32 4.63 2.52
CA TRP A 40 -20.27 3.67 3.08
C TRP A 40 -21.04 4.25 4.28
N PHE A 41 -20.40 5.07 5.10
CA PHE A 41 -21.07 5.79 6.19
C PHE A 41 -22.20 6.67 5.67
N PHE A 42 -21.93 7.56 4.70
CA PHE A 42 -22.95 8.45 4.14
C PHE A 42 -24.02 7.71 3.35
N ARG A 43 -23.64 6.64 2.62
CA ARG A 43 -24.59 5.77 1.93
C ARG A 43 -25.61 5.17 2.92
N ASN A 44 -25.16 4.70 4.07
CA ASN A 44 -26.04 4.19 5.12
C ASN A 44 -26.88 5.29 5.78
N LEU A 45 -26.26 6.44 6.09
CA LEU A 45 -26.93 7.58 6.72
C LEU A 45 -28.09 8.12 5.86
N THR A 46 -27.92 8.11 4.54
CA THR A 46 -28.89 8.64 3.58
C THR A 46 -29.80 7.56 2.97
N ALA A 47 -29.64 6.29 3.37
CA ALA A 47 -30.28 5.14 2.74
C ALA A 47 -30.13 5.12 1.20
N ALA A 48 -28.99 5.61 0.70
CA ALA A 48 -28.72 5.69 -0.73
C ALA A 48 -28.44 4.29 -1.32
N THR A 49 -28.94 4.03 -2.52
CA THR A 49 -28.80 2.74 -3.22
C THR A 49 -27.65 2.72 -4.22
N TRP A 50 -26.74 3.70 -4.19
CA TRP A 50 -25.68 3.92 -5.16
C TRP A 50 -24.97 2.62 -5.60
N PRO A 51 -25.26 2.10 -6.80
CA PRO A 51 -24.76 0.80 -7.24
C PRO A 51 -23.26 0.84 -7.55
N TRP A 52 -22.74 2.03 -7.91
CA TRP A 52 -21.31 2.24 -8.19
C TRP A 52 -20.43 2.03 -6.96
N THR A 53 -20.94 2.16 -5.74
CA THR A 53 -20.16 2.02 -4.50
C THR A 53 -19.56 0.61 -4.39
N ILE A 54 -20.29 -0.42 -4.80
CA ILE A 54 -19.82 -1.81 -4.79
C ILE A 54 -18.64 -1.97 -5.75
N TRP A 55 -18.74 -1.43 -6.97
CA TRP A 55 -17.70 -1.52 -7.98
C TRP A 55 -16.45 -0.73 -7.58
N VAL A 56 -16.61 0.49 -7.06
CA VAL A 56 -15.48 1.31 -6.60
C VAL A 56 -14.74 0.61 -5.46
N THR A 57 -15.45 0.14 -4.43
CA THR A 57 -14.81 -0.57 -3.31
C THR A 57 -14.17 -1.89 -3.78
N GLY A 58 -14.87 -2.68 -4.61
CA GLY A 58 -14.42 -3.98 -5.09
C GLY A 58 -13.19 -3.91 -6.02
N VAL A 59 -13.18 -2.99 -6.98
CA VAL A 59 -12.03 -2.78 -7.87
C VAL A 59 -10.85 -2.25 -7.08
N TRP A 60 -11.06 -1.28 -6.18
CA TRP A 60 -9.97 -0.69 -5.42
C TRP A 60 -9.34 -1.68 -4.44
N VAL A 61 -10.14 -2.52 -3.75
CA VAL A 61 -9.57 -3.58 -2.90
C VAL A 61 -8.80 -4.62 -3.74
N SER A 62 -9.27 -4.92 -4.95
CA SER A 62 -8.55 -5.81 -5.87
C SER A 62 -7.19 -5.23 -6.27
N LEU A 63 -7.12 -3.93 -6.57
CA LEU A 63 -5.85 -3.23 -6.84
C LEU A 63 -4.92 -3.25 -5.62
N LEU A 64 -5.43 -3.07 -4.40
CA LEU A 64 -4.63 -3.21 -3.18
C LEU A 64 -4.10 -4.63 -3.01
N LEU A 65 -4.90 -5.66 -3.30
CA LEU A 65 -4.45 -7.04 -3.23
C LEU A 65 -3.32 -7.30 -4.23
N VAL A 66 -3.47 -6.86 -5.48
CA VAL A 66 -2.42 -6.97 -6.50
C VAL A 66 -1.14 -6.24 -6.06
N HIS A 67 -1.26 -5.02 -5.54
CA HIS A 67 -0.14 -4.24 -5.02
C HIS A 67 0.54 -4.96 -3.84
N GLY A 68 -0.24 -5.47 -2.89
CA GLY A 68 0.27 -6.20 -1.74
C GLY A 68 1.00 -7.48 -2.16
N ILE A 69 0.42 -8.28 -3.06
CA ILE A 69 1.07 -9.48 -3.62
C ILE A 69 2.40 -9.11 -4.26
N TYR A 70 2.43 -8.03 -5.06
CA TYR A 70 3.67 -7.57 -5.68
C TYR A 70 4.75 -7.28 -4.62
N ILE A 71 4.46 -6.46 -3.60
CA ILE A 71 5.46 -6.06 -2.60
C ILE A 71 5.92 -7.21 -1.70
N PHE A 72 5.00 -8.08 -1.29
CA PHE A 72 5.30 -9.11 -0.29
C PHE A 72 5.76 -10.44 -0.88
N ALA A 73 5.34 -10.77 -2.11
CA ALA A 73 5.64 -12.07 -2.73
C ALA A 73 6.55 -11.98 -3.96
N LEU A 74 6.49 -10.89 -4.74
CA LEU A 74 7.18 -10.81 -6.04
C LEU A 74 8.37 -9.85 -6.06
N ALA A 75 8.37 -8.82 -5.21
CA ALA A 75 9.40 -7.80 -5.23
C ALA A 75 10.75 -8.37 -4.79
N ASP A 76 11.72 -8.30 -5.70
CA ASP A 76 13.09 -8.73 -5.45
C ASP A 76 13.92 -7.57 -4.86
N TYR A 77 14.40 -7.80 -3.66
CA TYR A 77 15.27 -6.89 -2.91
C TYR A 77 16.68 -7.47 -2.75
N ALA A 78 17.10 -8.44 -3.58
CA ALA A 78 18.45 -8.98 -3.52
C ALA A 78 19.50 -7.87 -3.58
N THR A 79 20.45 -7.91 -2.64
CA THR A 79 21.74 -7.24 -2.79
C THR A 79 22.49 -7.95 -3.90
N ILE A 80 23.01 -7.22 -4.88
CA ILE A 80 24.03 -7.78 -5.78
C ILE A 80 25.20 -8.17 -4.88
N SER A 81 25.36 -9.46 -4.58
CA SER A 81 26.59 -9.99 -4.01
C SER A 81 27.62 -9.90 -5.10
N THR A 82 28.50 -8.91 -5.01
CA THR A 82 29.75 -8.90 -5.75
C THR A 82 30.64 -9.97 -5.10
N ASP A 83 30.41 -11.23 -5.45
CA ASP A 83 31.40 -12.29 -5.24
C ASP A 83 32.54 -12.02 -6.22
N ASN A 84 33.68 -11.56 -5.70
CA ASN A 84 34.96 -11.48 -6.39
C ASN A 84 35.74 -12.79 -6.18
#